data_AF-I3YRI7-F1
#
_entry.id   AF-I3YRI7-F1
#
_cell.length_a   1.000
_cell.length_b   1.000
_cell.length_c   1.000
_cell.angle_alpha   90.00
_cell.angle_beta   90.00
_cell.angle_gamma   90.00
#
_symmetry.space_group_name_H-M   'P 1'
#
loop_
_entity.id
_entity.type
_entity.pdbx_description
1 polymer ?
#
loop_
_entity_poly.entity_id
_entity_poly.type
_entity_poly.pdbx_seq_one_letter_code
_entity_poly.pdbx_strand_id
1 'polypeptide(L)'
;MENSIFLIIIAILIVLSIWFLTVKYFLYPLFFKPKIKTSEIIEFLNEKECSFIEYKALDKKERQRNIFNHNKGLTFDKLVSAKSEYKIIGFSQKENKYKIYWTELKSWFQPFGKRNLNFIEEKDSELLNELKKDYNQEIINVTDKCPACNCGILTNETECKNCGLNLVA
;
A
#
# COMPACT_ATOMS: atom_id res chain seq x y z
N MET A 1 26.16 47.51 18.57
CA MET A 1 26.81 46.38 17.88
C MET A 1 26.07 45.06 18.12
N GLU A 2 25.46 44.84 19.30
CA GLU A 2 24.66 43.63 19.62
C GLU A 2 23.41 43.43 18.73
N ASN A 3 22.68 44.51 18.37
CA ASN A 3 21.48 44.40 17.53
C ASN A 3 21.75 43.87 16.12
N SER A 4 22.91 44.18 15.53
CA SER A 4 23.25 43.72 14.17
C SER A 4 23.50 42.22 14.12
N ILE A 5 24.14 41.67 15.15
CA ILE A 5 24.38 40.22 15.27
C ILE A 5 23.05 39.47 15.44
N PHE A 6 22.15 40.01 16.27
CA PHE A 6 20.82 39.42 16.48
C PHE A 6 19.98 39.38 15.19
N LEU A 7 20.03 40.47 14.39
CA LEU A 7 19.35 40.52 13.09
C LEU A 7 19.90 39.50 12.09
N ILE A 8 21.22 39.28 12.07
CA ILE A 8 21.86 38.26 11.22
C ILE A 8 21.41 36.85 11.64
N ILE A 9 21.37 36.57 12.95
CA ILE A 9 20.89 35.27 13.47
C ILE A 9 19.44 35.03 13.05
N ILE A 10 18.56 36.04 13.18
CA ILE A 10 17.17 35.94 12.75
C ILE A 10 17.07 35.66 11.25
N ALA A 11 17.83 36.37 10.42
CA ALA A 11 17.84 36.15 8.97
C ALA A 11 18.24 34.72 8.60
N ILE A 12 19.27 34.17 9.27
CA ILE A 12 19.71 32.78 9.08
C ILE A 12 18.60 31.80 9.48
N LEU A 13 17.94 32.01 10.62
CA LEU A 13 16.84 31.15 11.08
C LEU A 13 15.66 31.17 10.10
N ILE A 14 15.34 32.32 9.50
CA ILE A 14 14.28 32.43 8.48
C ILE A 14 14.65 31.62 7.25
N VAL A 15 15.88 31.78 6.73
CA VAL A 15 16.34 31.03 5.54
C VAL A 15 16.35 29.52 5.81
N LEU A 16 16.87 29.09 6.97
CA LEU A 16 16.87 27.67 7.36
C LEU A 16 15.45 27.12 7.50
N SER A 17 14.52 27.91 8.05
CA SER A 17 13.11 27.51 8.18
C SER A 17 12.45 27.35 6.81
N ILE A 18 12.64 28.30 5.90
CA ILE A 18 12.10 28.21 4.53
C ILE A 18 12.68 26.99 3.82
N TRP A 19 14.01 26.80 3.87
CA TRP A 19 14.67 25.64 3.29
C TRP A 19 14.12 24.31 3.84
N PHE A 20 13.99 24.21 5.17
CA PHE A 20 13.42 23.05 5.83
C PHE A 20 11.99 22.77 5.37
N LEU A 21 11.14 23.79 5.27
CA LEU A 21 9.78 23.66 4.78
C LEU A 21 9.76 23.21 3.31
N THR A 22 10.59 23.78 2.44
CA THR A 22 10.68 23.38 1.03
C THR A 22 11.12 21.93 0.89
N VAL A 23 12.19 21.52 1.59
CA VAL A 23 12.67 20.14 1.58
C VAL A 23 11.57 19.20 2.07
N LYS A 24 10.87 19.55 3.14
CA LYS A 24 9.87 18.68 3.76
C LYS A 24 8.57 18.53 2.96
N TYR A 25 8.05 19.63 2.41
CA TYR A 25 6.74 19.63 1.75
C TYR A 25 6.82 19.40 0.24
N PHE A 26 7.96 19.69 -0.39
CA PHE A 26 8.13 19.51 -1.83
C PHE A 26 9.10 18.38 -2.17
N LEU A 27 10.33 18.39 -1.64
CA LEU A 27 11.35 17.43 -2.07
C LEU A 27 11.14 16.04 -1.45
N TYR A 28 10.93 15.96 -0.14
CA TYR A 28 10.84 14.70 0.59
C TYR A 28 9.66 13.82 0.15
N PRO A 29 8.43 14.34 -0.05
CA PRO A 29 7.31 13.54 -0.53
C PRO A 29 7.50 13.06 -1.97
N LEU A 30 8.31 13.78 -2.77
CA LEU A 30 8.58 13.41 -4.16
C LEU A 30 9.59 12.26 -4.26
N PHE A 31 10.66 12.30 -3.45
CA PHE A 31 11.77 11.35 -3.56
C PHE A 31 11.75 10.22 -2.52
N PHE A 32 11.19 10.44 -1.33
CA PHE A 32 11.31 9.54 -0.18
C PHE A 32 9.95 9.07 0.35
N LYS A 33 8.90 9.15 -0.46
CA LYS A 33 7.61 8.58 -0.10
C LYS A 33 7.78 7.07 0.17
N PRO A 34 7.41 6.58 1.36
CA PRO A 34 7.64 5.19 1.71
C PRO A 34 6.79 4.28 0.82
N LYS A 35 7.42 3.28 0.22
CA LYS A 35 6.74 2.32 -0.66
C LYS A 35 6.57 0.99 0.06
N ILE A 36 5.39 0.39 -0.07
CA ILE A 36 5.16 -0.99 0.36
C ILE A 36 5.93 -1.92 -0.59
N LYS A 37 6.56 -2.98 -0.05
CA LYS A 37 7.21 -4.00 -0.88
C LYS A 37 6.19 -5.10 -1.18
N THR A 38 6.19 -5.62 -2.40
CA THR A 38 5.31 -6.72 -2.80
C THR A 38 5.51 -7.96 -1.90
N SER A 39 6.73 -8.23 -1.45
CA SER A 39 7.01 -9.32 -0.51
C SER A 39 6.23 -9.23 0.80
N GLU A 40 6.06 -8.01 1.35
CA GLU A 40 5.31 -7.77 2.60
C GLU A 40 3.82 -7.97 2.39
N ILE A 41 3.32 -7.65 1.18
CA ILE A 41 1.93 -7.89 0.81
C ILE A 41 1.67 -9.40 0.69
N ILE A 42 2.56 -10.12 0.01
CA ILE A 42 2.45 -11.56 -0.19
C ILE A 42 2.53 -12.29 1.16
N GLU A 43 3.47 -11.91 2.02
CA GLU A 43 3.60 -12.48 3.38
C GLU A 43 2.32 -12.30 4.18
N PHE A 44 1.77 -11.07 4.22
CA PHE A 44 0.50 -10.79 4.89
C PHE A 44 -0.68 -11.59 4.31
N LEU A 45 -0.79 -11.68 2.97
CA LEU A 45 -1.89 -12.41 2.34
C LEU A 45 -1.79 -13.92 2.55
N ASN A 46 -0.57 -14.47 2.59
CA ASN A 46 -0.34 -15.87 2.92
C ASN A 46 -0.80 -16.20 4.35
N GLU A 47 -0.50 -15.32 5.32
CA GLU A 47 -1.03 -15.46 6.70
C GLU A 47 -2.56 -15.43 6.76
N LYS A 48 -3.20 -14.77 5.80
CA LYS A 48 -4.67 -14.67 5.68
C LYS A 48 -5.29 -15.73 4.76
N GLU A 49 -4.51 -16.71 4.29
CA GLU A 49 -4.96 -17.75 3.35
C GLU A 49 -5.64 -17.14 2.10
N CYS A 50 -5.05 -16.07 1.56
CA CYS A 50 -5.57 -15.35 0.41
C CYS A 50 -4.54 -15.28 -0.73
N SER A 51 -4.98 -15.46 -1.97
CA SER A 51 -4.18 -15.21 -3.17
C SER A 51 -4.13 -13.70 -3.46
N PHE A 52 -2.98 -13.22 -3.94
CA PHE A 52 -2.81 -11.83 -4.34
C PHE A 52 -3.47 -11.55 -5.69
N ILE A 53 -4.31 -10.50 -5.75
CA ILE A 53 -4.94 -10.05 -7.01
C ILE A 53 -4.30 -8.74 -7.47
N GLU A 54 -4.40 -7.69 -6.66
CA GLU A 54 -3.80 -6.39 -6.95
C GLU A 54 -3.54 -5.56 -5.70
N TYR A 55 -2.73 -4.52 -5.84
CA TYR A 55 -2.71 -3.42 -4.88
C TYR A 55 -2.61 -2.08 -5.60
N LYS A 56 -3.17 -1.03 -5.00
CA LYS A 56 -3.12 0.34 -5.51
C LYS A 56 -3.01 1.37 -4.39
N ALA A 57 -2.47 2.53 -4.70
CA ALA A 57 -2.49 3.66 -3.76
C ALA A 57 -3.93 4.17 -3.58
N LEU A 58 -4.29 4.59 -2.37
CA LEU A 58 -5.64 5.11 -2.12
C LEU A 58 -5.93 6.35 -2.97
N ASP A 59 -7.12 6.38 -3.55
CA ASP A 59 -7.65 7.55 -4.25
C ASP A 59 -8.16 8.64 -3.28
N LYS A 60 -8.61 9.78 -3.82
CA LYS A 60 -9.09 10.89 -3.01
C LYS A 60 -10.37 10.54 -2.22
N LYS A 61 -11.27 9.74 -2.79
CA LYS A 61 -12.54 9.35 -2.16
C LYS A 61 -12.31 8.33 -1.04
N GLU A 62 -11.45 7.34 -1.28
CA GLU A 62 -11.03 6.34 -0.30
C GLU A 62 -10.35 7.01 0.91
N ARG A 63 -9.47 8.00 0.69
CA ARG A 63 -8.87 8.76 1.80
C ARG A 63 -9.87 9.57 2.61
N GLN A 64 -10.95 10.05 2.00
CA GLN A 64 -12.00 10.81 2.71
C GLN A 64 -12.77 9.94 3.70
N ARG A 65 -12.83 8.61 3.49
CA ARG A 65 -13.45 7.67 4.44
C ARG A 65 -12.69 7.54 5.76
N ASN A 66 -11.43 8.00 5.81
CA ASN A 66 -10.60 8.00 7.02
C ASN A 66 -10.51 6.64 7.72
N ILE A 67 -10.26 5.57 6.95
CA ILE A 67 -10.22 4.17 7.43
C ILE A 67 -9.28 3.98 8.62
N PHE A 68 -8.16 4.72 8.67
CA PHE A 68 -7.17 4.64 9.75
C PHE A 68 -7.41 5.60 10.92
N ASN A 69 -8.57 6.27 10.98
CA ASN A 69 -8.94 7.21 12.05
C ASN A 69 -7.89 8.28 12.33
N HIS A 70 -7.39 8.95 11.29
CA HIS A 70 -6.40 10.02 11.47
C HIS A 70 -7.02 11.22 12.18
N ASN A 71 -6.42 11.63 13.29
CA ASN A 71 -6.77 12.89 13.96
C ASN A 71 -6.50 14.07 13.02
N LYS A 72 -7.47 14.99 12.92
CA LYS A 72 -7.30 16.27 12.21
C LYS A 72 -6.39 17.18 13.05
N GLY A 73 -5.25 17.60 12.51
CA GLY A 73 -4.27 18.45 13.20
C GLY A 73 -2.80 18.15 12.89
N LEU A 74 -1.92 19.08 13.24
CA LEU A 74 -0.46 18.92 13.18
C LEU A 74 0.03 18.25 14.48
N THR A 75 0.40 16.98 14.41
CA THR A 75 1.07 16.29 15.51
C THR A 75 2.58 16.20 15.23
N PHE A 76 3.39 16.16 16.29
CA PHE A 76 4.85 15.99 16.15
C PHE A 76 5.20 14.75 15.32
N ASP A 77 4.47 13.66 15.53
CA ASP A 77 4.54 12.44 14.74
C ASP A 77 4.37 12.66 13.23
N LYS A 78 3.46 13.55 12.81
CA LYS A 78 3.28 13.90 11.39
C LYS A 78 4.41 14.79 10.87
N LEU A 79 5.10 15.51 11.75
CA LEU A 79 6.23 16.34 11.35
C LEU A 79 7.49 15.52 11.09
N VAL A 80 7.64 14.37 11.74
CA VAL A 80 8.86 13.53 11.69
C VAL A 80 8.63 12.17 11.02
N SER A 81 7.49 11.98 10.36
CA SER A 81 7.22 10.76 9.59
C SER A 81 6.58 11.06 8.25
N ALA A 82 6.85 10.17 7.29
CA ALA A 82 6.07 10.07 6.07
C ALA A 82 5.14 8.87 6.14
N LYS A 83 4.01 8.99 5.46
CA LYS A 83 2.95 7.99 5.41
C LYS A 83 2.59 7.69 3.96
N SER A 84 2.18 6.45 3.70
CA SER A 84 1.60 6.02 2.43
C SER A 84 0.53 4.99 2.70
N GLU A 85 -0.58 5.10 1.98
CA GLU A 85 -1.75 4.26 2.18
C GLU A 85 -2.03 3.49 0.88
N TYR A 86 -2.34 2.20 1.02
CA TYR A 86 -2.65 1.32 -0.09
C TYR A 86 -3.90 0.49 0.17
N LYS A 87 -4.59 0.15 -0.91
CA LYS A 87 -5.65 -0.84 -0.98
C LYS A 87 -5.06 -2.10 -1.56
N ILE A 88 -5.25 -3.22 -0.90
CA ILE A 88 -4.83 -4.55 -1.34
C ILE A 88 -6.10 -5.37 -1.55
N ILE A 89 -6.18 -6.06 -2.68
CA ILE A 89 -7.26 -6.98 -2.99
C ILE A 89 -6.67 -8.39 -2.98
N GLY A 90 -7.25 -9.23 -2.12
CA GLY A 90 -6.94 -10.65 -2.04
C GLY A 90 -8.16 -11.48 -2.38
N PHE A 91 -7.93 -12.72 -2.78
CA PHE A 91 -8.99 -13.70 -3.00
C PHE A 91 -8.84 -14.86 -2.00
N SER A 92 -9.86 -15.06 -1.16
CA SER A 92 -9.88 -16.21 -0.24
C SER A 92 -10.48 -17.41 -0.96
N GLN A 93 -9.65 -18.42 -1.24
CA GLN A 93 -10.11 -19.67 -1.87
C GLN A 93 -11.10 -20.41 -0.97
N LYS A 94 -10.87 -20.38 0.35
CA LYS A 94 -11.71 -21.04 1.36
C LYS A 94 -13.13 -20.46 1.42
N GLU A 95 -13.25 -19.13 1.35
CA GLU A 95 -14.54 -18.45 1.40
C GLU A 95 -15.15 -18.20 0.01
N ASN A 96 -14.38 -18.46 -1.06
CA ASN A 96 -14.69 -18.14 -2.44
C ASN A 96 -15.12 -16.67 -2.62
N LYS A 97 -14.38 -15.75 -2.01
CA LYS A 97 -14.71 -14.32 -1.95
C LYS A 97 -13.46 -13.46 -2.05
N TYR A 98 -13.60 -12.33 -2.74
CA TYR A 98 -12.63 -11.26 -2.69
C TYR A 98 -12.69 -10.51 -1.35
N LYS A 99 -11.53 -10.13 -0.85
CA LYS A 99 -11.35 -9.36 0.38
C LYS A 99 -10.53 -8.11 0.08
N ILE A 100 -10.87 -7.02 0.78
CA ILE A 100 -10.13 -5.77 0.70
C ILE A 100 -9.37 -5.60 2.01
N TYR A 101 -8.07 -5.33 1.89
CA TYR A 101 -7.21 -4.97 3.01
C TYR A 101 -6.65 -3.58 2.78
N TRP A 102 -6.94 -2.67 3.69
CA TRP A 102 -6.37 -1.34 3.74
C TRP A 102 -5.08 -1.38 4.51
N THR A 103 -4.00 -0.83 3.96
CA THR A 103 -2.72 -0.75 4.67
C THR A 103 -2.18 0.67 4.76
N GLU A 104 -1.69 1.03 5.95
CA GLU A 104 -0.93 2.24 6.17
C GLU A 104 0.53 1.86 6.44
N LEU A 105 1.42 2.45 5.65
CA LEU A 105 2.85 2.41 5.84
C LEU A 105 3.34 3.75 6.39
N LYS A 106 3.85 3.75 7.62
CA LYS A 106 4.49 4.90 8.26
C LYS A 106 6.00 4.67 8.39
N SER A 107 6.79 5.65 7.98
CA SER A 107 8.26 5.62 8.08
C SER A 107 8.77 6.91 8.71
N TRP A 108 9.55 6.77 9.78
CA TRP A 108 10.21 7.89 10.46
C TRP A 108 11.53 8.24 9.76
N PHE A 109 11.94 9.51 9.85
CA PHE A 109 13.23 9.93 9.29
C PHE A 109 14.40 9.18 9.95
N GLN A 110 15.42 8.89 9.14
CA GLN A 110 16.70 8.27 9.55
C GLN A 110 17.45 9.11 10.61
N PRO A 111 18.35 8.52 11.42
CA PRO A 111 18.92 7.16 11.30
C PRO A 111 18.20 6.05 12.07
N PHE A 112 17.26 6.36 12.98
CA PHE A 112 16.51 5.36 13.76
C PHE A 112 15.09 5.14 13.24
N GLY A 113 14.88 5.42 11.95
CA GLY A 113 13.57 5.42 11.31
C GLY A 113 12.91 4.05 11.36
N LYS A 114 12.01 3.82 12.32
CA LYS A 114 11.17 2.62 12.35
C LYS A 114 10.13 2.71 11.24
N ARG A 115 9.99 1.59 10.53
CA ARG A 115 8.93 1.36 9.55
C ARG A 115 7.81 0.59 10.23
N ASN A 116 6.58 1.07 10.12
CA ASN A 116 5.41 0.41 10.68
C ASN A 116 4.37 0.21 9.58
N LEU A 117 3.90 -1.03 9.43
CA LEU A 117 2.84 -1.44 8.53
C LEU A 117 1.64 -1.85 9.36
N ASN A 118 0.51 -1.20 9.12
CA ASN A 118 -0.76 -1.54 9.73
C ASN A 118 -1.72 -2.05 8.66
N PHE A 119 -2.48 -3.10 8.94
CA PHE A 119 -3.45 -3.69 8.03
C PHE A 119 -4.84 -3.69 8.67
N ILE A 120 -5.86 -3.32 7.90
CA ILE A 120 -7.27 -3.30 8.31
C ILE A 120 -8.08 -4.00 7.22
N GLU A 121 -8.81 -5.04 7.59
CA GLU A 121 -9.76 -5.70 6.68
C GLU A 121 -11.05 -4.87 6.54
N GLU A 122 -11.50 -4.68 5.30
CA GLU A 122 -12.76 -4.03 5.00
C GLU A 122 -13.94 -4.93 5.40
N LYS A 123 -14.94 -4.31 6.03
CA LYS A 123 -16.17 -5.00 6.48
C LYS A 123 -17.43 -4.41 5.87
N ASP A 124 -17.31 -3.30 5.15
CA ASP A 124 -18.40 -2.65 4.45
C ASP A 124 -18.94 -3.54 3.32
N SER A 125 -20.19 -3.98 3.44
CA SER A 125 -20.80 -4.92 2.51
C SER A 125 -21.06 -4.31 1.13
N GLU A 126 -21.29 -3.00 1.03
CA GLU A 126 -21.54 -2.34 -0.25
C GLU A 126 -20.26 -2.37 -1.10
N LEU A 127 -19.12 -2.04 -0.50
CA LEU A 127 -17.84 -2.04 -1.20
C LEU A 127 -17.37 -3.44 -1.59
N LEU A 128 -17.61 -4.43 -0.73
CA LEU A 128 -17.30 -5.83 -1.06
C LEU A 128 -18.19 -6.33 -2.20
N ASN A 129 -19.44 -5.89 -2.27
CA ASN A 129 -20.35 -6.22 -3.36
C ASN A 129 -19.96 -5.50 -4.67
N GLU A 130 -19.52 -4.25 -4.62
CA GLU A 130 -18.98 -3.55 -5.79
C GLU A 130 -17.72 -4.24 -6.32
N LEU A 131 -16.80 -4.61 -5.43
CA LEU A 131 -15.61 -5.37 -5.80
C LEU A 131 -15.98 -6.67 -6.52
N LYS A 132 -17.00 -7.39 -6.04
CA LYS A 132 -17.46 -8.61 -6.72
C LYS A 132 -17.93 -8.33 -8.15
N LYS A 133 -18.53 -7.16 -8.43
CA LYS A 133 -18.93 -6.77 -9.80
C LYS A 133 -17.70 -6.49 -10.67
N ASP A 134 -16.70 -5.80 -10.12
CA ASP A 134 -15.48 -5.43 -10.84
C ASP A 134 -14.63 -6.67 -11.22
N TYR A 135 -14.61 -7.68 -10.34
CA TYR A 135 -13.87 -8.94 -10.55
C TYR A 135 -14.78 -10.13 -10.83
N ASN A 136 -15.94 -9.90 -11.45
CA ASN A 136 -16.91 -10.95 -11.80
C ASN A 136 -16.41 -11.82 -12.97
N GLN A 137 -15.22 -12.37 -12.85
CA GLN A 137 -14.66 -13.38 -13.73
C GLN A 137 -14.93 -14.74 -13.08
N GLU A 138 -15.34 -15.69 -13.92
CA GLU A 138 -15.48 -17.09 -13.52
C GLU A 138 -14.07 -17.60 -13.14
N ILE A 139 -13.84 -17.81 -11.84
CA ILE A 139 -12.55 -18.34 -11.37
C ILE A 139 -12.51 -19.82 -11.72
N ILE A 140 -11.80 -20.14 -12.79
CA ILE A 140 -11.54 -21.52 -13.19
C ILE A 140 -10.42 -22.02 -12.28
N ASN A 141 -10.76 -22.83 -11.28
CA ASN A 141 -9.76 -23.58 -10.52
C ASN A 141 -9.10 -24.60 -11.45
N VAL A 142 -7.88 -24.30 -11.88
CA VAL A 142 -7.07 -25.18 -12.72
C VAL A 142 -6.33 -26.16 -11.83
N THR A 143 -6.97 -27.30 -11.52
CA THR A 143 -6.32 -28.33 -10.68
C THR A 143 -5.50 -29.31 -11.51
N ASP A 144 -5.97 -29.66 -12.71
CA ASP A 144 -5.37 -30.77 -13.46
C ASP A 144 -5.20 -30.50 -14.97
N LYS A 145 -5.86 -29.49 -15.54
CA LYS A 145 -5.89 -29.26 -17.00
C LYS A 145 -5.83 -27.79 -17.40
N CYS A 146 -5.03 -27.50 -18.42
CA CYS A 146 -4.88 -26.16 -18.95
C CYS A 146 -6.18 -25.64 -19.56
N PRO A 147 -6.66 -24.44 -19.20
CA PRO A 147 -7.90 -23.91 -19.76
C PRO A 147 -7.75 -23.56 -21.26
N ALA A 148 -6.53 -23.30 -21.74
CA ALA A 148 -6.29 -22.95 -23.14
C ALA A 148 -6.13 -24.16 -24.07
N CYS A 149 -5.50 -25.24 -23.59
CA CYS A 149 -5.16 -26.40 -24.44
C CYS A 149 -5.64 -27.75 -23.91
N ASN A 150 -6.32 -27.77 -22.76
CA ASN A 150 -6.87 -28.95 -22.09
C ASN A 150 -5.84 -30.06 -21.75
N CYS A 151 -4.55 -29.74 -21.82
CA CYS A 151 -3.46 -30.65 -21.44
C CYS A 151 -3.30 -30.73 -19.93
N GLY A 152 -2.83 -31.88 -19.45
CA GLY A 152 -2.52 -32.08 -18.04
C GLY A 152 -1.52 -31.05 -17.52
N ILE A 153 -1.83 -30.39 -16.40
CA ILE A 153 -0.91 -29.50 -15.68
C ILE A 153 -0.63 -30.12 -14.32
N LEU A 154 0.64 -30.13 -13.90
CA LEU A 154 1.01 -30.51 -12.54
C LEU A 154 0.77 -29.33 -11.59
N THR A 155 0.31 -29.60 -10.38
CA THR A 155 -0.04 -28.59 -9.34
C THR A 155 1.07 -27.58 -8.98
N ASN A 156 2.30 -27.81 -9.42
CA ASN A 156 3.47 -26.96 -9.15
C ASN A 156 3.96 -26.17 -10.38
N GLU A 157 3.27 -26.25 -11.51
CA GLU A 157 3.67 -25.58 -12.75
C GLU A 157 3.04 -24.19 -12.84
N THR A 158 3.88 -23.15 -12.90
CA THR A 158 3.49 -21.74 -13.10
C THR A 158 3.24 -21.39 -14.57
N GLU A 159 3.50 -22.33 -15.48
CA GLU A 159 3.35 -22.13 -16.92
C GLU A 159 2.96 -23.47 -17.59
N CYS A 160 1.99 -23.43 -18.50
CA CYS A 160 1.61 -24.62 -19.26
C CYS A 160 2.63 -24.92 -20.36
N LYS A 161 3.35 -26.04 -20.24
CA LYS A 161 4.36 -26.48 -21.22
C LYS A 161 3.89 -26.63 -22.67
N ASN A 162 2.59 -26.83 -22.89
CA ASN A 162 2.06 -27.04 -24.24
C ASN A 162 1.66 -25.74 -24.95
N CYS A 163 1.19 -24.72 -24.21
CA CYS A 163 0.67 -23.48 -24.81
C CYS A 163 1.32 -22.19 -24.28
N GLY A 164 2.24 -22.28 -23.32
CA GLY A 164 2.94 -21.13 -22.73
C GLY A 164 2.04 -20.22 -21.88
N LEU A 165 0.84 -20.68 -21.49
CA LEU A 165 -0.04 -19.91 -20.64
C LEU A 165 0.56 -19.84 -19.22
N ASN A 166 0.82 -18.64 -18.73
CA ASN A 166 1.21 -18.41 -17.33
C ASN A 166 0.01 -18.65 -16.41
N LEU A 167 0.19 -19.56 -15.46
CA LEU A 167 -0.78 -19.97 -14.46
C LEU A 167 -0.39 -19.26 -13.16
N VAL A 168 -1.22 -18.29 -12.76
CA VAL A 168 -1.01 -17.55 -11.52
C VAL A 168 -1.52 -18.42 -10.37
N ALA A 169 -0.61 -18.85 -9.50
CA ALA A 169 -0.92 -19.59 -8.27
C ALA A 169 -1.46 -18.66 -7.17
#